data_AF-A0A8T0RKU5-F1
#
_entry.id   AF-A0A8T0RKU5-F1
#
_cell.length_a   1.000
_cell.length_b   1.000
_cell.length_c   1.000
_cell.angle_alpha   90.00
_cell.angle_beta   90.00
_cell.angle_gamma   90.00
#
_symmetry.space_group_name_H-M   'P 1'
#
loop_
_entity.id
_entity.type
_entity.pdbx_description
1 polymer ?
#
loop_
_entity_poly.entity_id
_entity_poly.type
_entity_poly.pdbx_seq_one_letter_code
_entity_poly.pdbx_strand_id
1 'polypeptide(L)'
;MKQAQGKRQSKSTTPSQEAQEDDREPSKRPPGRKQSKQKQKRNDGEDEYAVQLATFIQMKSEEYQKREERWKTEKDLEERKLLWDQEQKIMFCNTSNMDESQRAYVKAMRQQIATAKEALLKASGGGSTSEQGSGGDETIFSSYCHNYVDL
;
A
#
# COMPACT_ATOMS: atom_id res chain seq x y z
N MET A 1 43.62 34.57 -28.46
CA MET A 1 42.23 35.03 -28.65
C MET A 1 42.05 35.38 -30.13
N LYS A 2 41.28 34.58 -30.87
CA LYS A 2 41.03 34.79 -32.31
C LYS A 2 39.65 35.41 -32.53
N GLN A 3 39.58 36.17 -33.63
CA GLN A 3 38.59 37.17 -34.05
C GLN A 3 37.16 36.64 -34.27
N ALA A 4 36.18 37.55 -34.23
CA ALA A 4 35.31 37.96 -35.35
C ALA A 4 33.82 38.17 -35.00
N GLN A 5 33.16 38.99 -35.84
CA GLN A 5 31.71 39.28 -35.97
C GLN A 5 31.20 40.47 -35.12
N GLY A 6 30.48 41.46 -35.65
CA GLY A 6 29.89 41.66 -36.97
C GLY A 6 29.43 43.11 -37.15
N LYS A 7 29.33 43.52 -38.43
CA LYS A 7 29.01 44.87 -38.92
C LYS A 7 27.72 45.45 -38.31
N ARG A 8 27.82 46.70 -37.83
CA ARG A 8 26.69 47.61 -37.60
C ARG A 8 26.14 48.04 -38.95
N GLN A 9 24.90 47.69 -39.29
CA GLN A 9 24.20 48.27 -40.42
C GLN A 9 23.28 49.38 -39.96
N SER A 10 23.57 50.55 -40.50
CA SER A 10 22.91 51.83 -40.36
C SER A 10 21.54 51.80 -41.07
N LYS A 11 20.51 52.26 -40.34
CA LYS A 11 19.40 53.11 -40.80
C LYS A 11 19.02 53.02 -42.29
N SER A 12 17.96 52.28 -42.59
CA SER A 12 17.19 52.46 -43.83
C SER A 12 15.85 53.11 -43.53
N THR A 13 15.72 54.36 -44.00
CA THR A 13 14.52 55.18 -44.08
C THR A 13 13.37 54.44 -44.75
N THR A 14 12.21 54.41 -44.08
CA THR A 14 10.92 54.02 -44.63
C THR A 14 10.49 55.02 -45.70
N PRO A 15 10.21 54.63 -46.96
CA PRO A 15 9.43 55.46 -47.85
C PRO A 15 7.96 55.33 -47.44
N SER A 16 7.40 56.43 -46.97
CA SER A 16 5.96 56.60 -46.82
C SER A 16 5.34 56.59 -48.22
N GLN A 17 4.71 55.47 -48.61
CA GLN A 17 3.79 55.45 -49.74
C GLN A 17 2.37 55.35 -49.19
N GLU A 18 1.74 56.51 -49.21
CA GLU A 18 0.34 56.80 -49.51
C GLU A 18 -0.64 55.64 -49.38
N ALA A 19 -1.65 55.87 -48.53
CA ALA A 19 -2.84 55.07 -48.40
C ALA A 19 -3.55 54.91 -49.75
N GLN A 20 -3.42 53.73 -50.37
CA GLN A 20 -4.45 53.22 -51.25
C GLN A 20 -5.42 52.40 -50.40
N GLU A 21 -6.63 52.92 -50.23
CA GLU A 21 -7.79 52.16 -49.77
C GLU A 21 -8.05 51.05 -50.79
N ASP A 22 -7.55 49.84 -50.51
CA ASP A 22 -7.87 48.63 -51.25
C ASP A 22 -9.26 48.15 -50.81
N ASP A 23 -10.22 48.28 -51.72
CA ASP A 23 -11.63 47.91 -51.63
C ASP A 23 -11.81 46.37 -51.55
N ARG A 24 -11.18 45.74 -50.55
CA ARG A 24 -11.33 44.30 -50.29
C ARG A 24 -12.52 44.06 -49.39
N GLU A 25 -13.61 43.58 -49.99
CA GLU A 25 -14.71 42.98 -49.24
C GLU A 25 -14.17 41.98 -48.19
N PRO A 26 -14.64 42.04 -46.94
CA PRO A 26 -14.30 41.04 -45.94
C PRO A 26 -14.90 39.71 -46.38
N SER A 27 -14.07 38.85 -46.98
CA SER A 27 -14.46 37.52 -47.45
C SER A 27 -15.26 36.78 -46.38
N LYS A 28 -16.59 36.77 -46.54
CA LYS A 28 -17.52 36.07 -45.66
C LYS A 28 -17.33 34.58 -45.90
N ARG A 29 -16.49 33.98 -45.07
CA ARG A 29 -16.25 32.53 -45.05
C ARG A 29 -17.59 31.79 -45.03
N PRO A 30 -17.80 30.75 -45.86
CA PRO A 30 -19.06 30.03 -45.88
C PRO A 30 -19.43 29.51 -44.49
N PRO A 31 -20.70 29.68 -44.06
CA PRO A 31 -21.17 29.20 -42.77
C PRO A 31 -20.96 27.68 -42.65
N GLY A 32 -20.43 27.23 -41.52
CA GLY A 32 -20.15 25.80 -41.25
C GLY A 32 -18.66 25.44 -41.16
N ARG A 33 -17.75 26.20 -41.79
CA ARG A 33 -16.30 25.95 -41.70
C ARG A 33 -15.75 26.10 -40.28
N LYS A 34 -16.29 27.03 -39.48
CA LYS A 34 -15.88 27.23 -38.08
C LYS A 34 -16.37 26.10 -37.16
N GLN A 35 -17.60 25.62 -37.34
CA GLN A 35 -18.15 24.56 -36.49
C GLN A 35 -17.56 23.18 -36.81
N SER A 36 -17.36 22.86 -38.09
CA SER A 36 -16.69 21.63 -38.50
C SER A 36 -15.24 21.58 -37.98
N LYS A 37 -14.48 22.67 -38.14
CA LYS A 37 -13.10 22.76 -37.64
C LYS A 37 -12.99 22.79 -36.11
N GLN A 38 -14.03 23.26 -35.41
CA GLN A 38 -14.10 23.22 -33.94
C GLN A 38 -14.49 21.82 -33.41
N LYS A 39 -15.39 21.09 -34.09
CA LYS A 39 -15.72 19.70 -33.76
C LYS A 39 -14.56 18.75 -34.04
N GLN A 40 -13.76 19.02 -35.08
CA GLN A 40 -12.53 18.28 -35.37
C GLN A 40 -11.47 18.47 -34.28
N LYS A 41 -11.31 19.70 -33.75
CA LYS A 41 -10.41 19.96 -32.60
C LYS A 41 -10.87 19.36 -31.27
N ARG A 42 -12.14 18.94 -31.18
CA ARG A 42 -12.67 18.24 -30.00
C ARG A 42 -12.49 16.72 -30.07
N ASN A 43 -12.03 16.19 -31.21
CA ASN A 43 -11.63 14.80 -31.38
C ASN A 43 -10.10 14.74 -31.58
N ASP A 44 -9.34 15.29 -30.64
CA ASP A 44 -7.96 14.83 -30.48
C ASP A 44 -8.06 13.57 -29.62
N GLY A 45 -7.76 12.43 -30.24
CA GLY A 45 -7.67 11.14 -29.57
C GLY A 45 -6.81 11.25 -28.33
N GLU A 46 -7.11 10.43 -27.33
CA GLU A 46 -6.35 10.36 -26.09
C GLU A 46 -4.86 10.39 -26.38
N ASP A 47 -4.16 11.40 -25.86
CA ASP A 47 -2.74 11.61 -26.13
C ASP A 47 -1.99 10.33 -25.74
N GLU A 48 -1.47 9.61 -26.74
CA GLU A 48 -0.85 8.30 -26.56
C GLU A 48 0.27 8.36 -25.49
N TYR A 49 0.94 9.51 -25.36
CA TYR A 49 1.93 9.76 -24.33
C TYR A 49 1.31 9.86 -22.93
N ALA A 50 0.17 10.54 -22.80
CA ALA A 50 -0.55 10.62 -21.54
C ALA A 50 -1.05 9.24 -21.08
N VAL A 51 -1.52 8.39 -22.00
CA VAL A 51 -1.91 7.01 -21.72
C VAL A 51 -0.71 6.17 -21.26
N GLN A 52 0.43 6.29 -21.95
CA GLN A 52 1.68 5.61 -21.56
C GLN A 52 2.19 6.07 -20.18
N LEU A 53 2.07 7.35 -19.87
CA LEU A 53 2.45 7.87 -18.56
C LEU A 53 1.51 7.37 -17.46
N ALA A 54 0.20 7.38 -17.70
CA ALA A 54 -0.79 6.88 -16.74
C ALA A 54 -0.59 5.38 -16.45
N THR A 55 -0.35 4.57 -17.49
CA THR A 55 -0.08 3.13 -17.33
C THR A 55 1.22 2.87 -16.57
N PHE A 56 2.28 3.65 -16.81
CA PHE A 56 3.53 3.54 -16.05
C PHE A 56 3.34 3.88 -14.56
N ILE A 57 2.56 4.93 -14.26
CA ILE A 57 2.23 5.31 -12.88
C ILE A 57 1.42 4.19 -12.21
N GLN A 58 0.42 3.64 -12.89
CA GLN A 58 -0.42 2.55 -12.39
C GLN A 58 0.45 1.33 -12.07
N MET A 59 1.30 0.90 -13.00
CA MET A 59 2.21 -0.24 -12.80
C MET A 59 3.15 -0.03 -11.60
N LYS A 60 3.69 1.19 -11.44
CA LYS A 60 4.53 1.53 -10.28
C LYS A 60 3.75 1.51 -8.97
N SER A 61 2.51 1.97 -8.98
CA SER A 61 1.64 1.96 -7.79
C SER A 61 1.28 0.53 -7.38
N GLU A 62 0.95 -0.34 -8.34
CA GLU A 62 0.63 -1.75 -8.09
C GLU A 62 1.85 -2.53 -7.60
N GLU A 63 3.03 -2.30 -8.18
CA GLU A 63 4.28 -2.89 -7.71
C GLU A 63 4.63 -2.46 -6.28
N TYR A 64 4.36 -1.20 -5.93
CA TYR A 64 4.55 -0.70 -4.56
C TYR A 64 3.57 -1.36 -3.59
N GLN A 65 2.28 -1.39 -3.94
CA GLN A 65 1.24 -2.02 -3.12
C GLN A 65 1.54 -3.50 -2.90
N LYS A 66 1.91 -4.23 -3.95
CA LYS A 66 2.27 -5.65 -3.85
C LYS A 66 3.50 -5.88 -2.98
N ARG A 67 4.46 -4.95 -3.00
CA ARG A 67 5.64 -5.01 -2.12
C ARG A 67 5.25 -4.72 -0.67
N GLU A 68 4.40 -3.73 -0.44
CA GLU A 68 3.90 -3.38 0.88
C GLU A 68 3.07 -4.51 1.49
N GLU A 69 2.16 -5.11 0.72
CA GLU A 69 1.40 -6.29 1.12
C GLU A 69 2.32 -7.45 1.49
N ARG A 70 3.31 -7.78 0.64
CA ARG A 70 4.31 -8.82 0.95
C ARG A 70 5.06 -8.50 2.24
N TRP A 71 5.52 -7.27 2.38
CA TRP A 71 6.24 -6.84 3.58
C TRP A 71 5.38 -6.95 4.83
N LYS A 72 4.12 -6.54 4.74
CA LYS A 72 3.15 -6.66 5.82
C LYS A 72 2.91 -8.12 6.19
N THR A 73 2.69 -8.99 5.21
CA THR A 73 2.50 -10.43 5.49
C THR A 73 3.72 -11.08 6.13
N GLU A 74 4.93 -10.71 5.70
CA GLU A 74 6.17 -11.20 6.30
C GLU A 74 6.31 -10.71 7.74
N LYS A 75 5.99 -9.43 7.99
CA LYS A 75 5.99 -8.84 9.34
C LYS A 75 5.01 -9.52 10.27
N ASP A 76 3.77 -9.73 9.82
CA ASP A 76 2.73 -10.41 10.62
C ASP A 76 3.17 -11.86 10.96
N LEU A 77 3.82 -12.57 10.04
CA LEU A 77 4.35 -13.90 10.29
C LEU A 77 5.52 -13.90 11.27
N GLU A 78 6.44 -12.93 11.14
CA GLU A 78 7.58 -12.77 12.05
C GLU A 78 7.12 -12.45 13.48
N GLU A 79 6.14 -11.55 13.64
CA GLU A 79 5.53 -11.24 14.93
C GLU A 79 4.83 -12.45 15.53
N ARG A 80 4.07 -13.21 14.73
CA ARG A 80 3.41 -14.44 15.20
C ARG A 80 4.40 -15.51 15.65
N LYS A 81 5.52 -15.67 14.93
CA LYS A 81 6.61 -16.58 15.32
C LYS A 81 7.28 -16.13 16.62
N LEU A 82 7.53 -14.83 16.78
CA LEU A 82 8.13 -14.31 18.00
C LEU A 82 7.24 -14.53 19.23
N LEU A 83 5.93 -14.29 19.09
CA LEU A 83 4.95 -14.56 20.14
C LEU A 83 4.92 -16.05 20.48
N TRP A 84 4.88 -16.91 19.46
CA TRP A 84 4.94 -18.35 19.63
C TRP A 84 6.20 -18.79 20.40
N ASP A 85 7.38 -18.33 20.01
CA ASP A 85 8.63 -18.69 20.69
C ASP A 85 8.64 -18.26 22.17
N GLN A 86 8.03 -17.11 22.48
CA GLN A 86 7.87 -16.66 23.86
C GLN A 86 6.91 -17.55 24.65
N GLU A 87 5.76 -17.91 24.07
CA GLU A 87 4.81 -18.85 24.68
C GLU A 87 5.48 -20.19 24.96
N GLN A 88 6.23 -20.75 23.99
CA GLN A 88 6.95 -22.01 24.15
C GLN A 88 7.95 -21.96 25.32
N LYS A 89 8.72 -20.86 25.45
CA LYS A 89 9.65 -20.70 26.57
C LYS A 89 8.94 -20.78 27.92
N ILE A 90 7.74 -20.23 28.05
CA ILE A 90 6.95 -20.27 29.29
C ILE A 90 6.35 -21.66 29.51
N MET A 91 5.75 -22.25 28.47
CA MET A 91 5.10 -23.56 28.54
C MET A 91 6.10 -24.68 28.91
N PHE A 92 7.31 -24.63 28.37
CA PHE A 92 8.34 -25.66 28.57
C PHE A 92 9.43 -25.28 29.60
N CYS A 93 9.29 -24.15 30.30
CA CYS A 93 10.20 -23.79 31.38
C CYS A 93 10.19 -24.84 32.51
N ASN A 94 11.33 -25.45 32.83
CA ASN A 94 11.41 -26.38 33.96
C ASN A 94 11.32 -25.60 35.28
N THR A 95 10.34 -25.92 36.12
CA THR A 95 10.08 -25.26 37.40
C THR A 95 10.63 -26.00 38.62
N SER A 96 11.33 -27.13 38.42
CA SER A 96 11.78 -27.99 39.53
C SER A 96 12.81 -27.36 40.46
N ASN A 97 13.59 -26.39 39.95
CA ASN A 97 14.66 -25.71 40.68
C ASN A 97 14.32 -24.26 41.09
N MET A 98 13.08 -23.80 40.85
CA MET A 98 12.64 -22.44 41.16
C MET A 98 12.16 -22.32 42.62
N ASP A 99 12.01 -21.11 43.14
CA ASP A 99 11.29 -20.89 44.41
C ASP A 99 9.76 -20.85 44.20
N GLU A 100 8.98 -20.85 45.29
CA GLU A 100 7.52 -20.92 45.20
C GLU A 100 6.90 -19.73 44.46
N SER A 101 7.46 -18.53 44.65
CA SER A 101 6.95 -17.30 44.01
C SER A 101 7.18 -17.32 42.50
N GLN A 102 8.35 -17.78 42.09
CA GLN A 102 8.72 -17.95 40.69
C GLN A 102 7.89 -19.04 40.00
N ARG A 103 7.68 -20.18 40.69
CA ARG A 103 6.79 -21.25 40.22
C ARG A 103 5.38 -20.74 40.01
N ALA A 104 4.83 -20.01 40.98
CA ALA A 104 3.50 -19.43 40.89
C ALA A 104 3.38 -18.47 39.70
N TYR A 105 4.40 -17.64 39.45
CA TYR A 105 4.45 -16.76 38.28
C TYR A 105 4.40 -17.54 36.96
N VAL A 106 5.24 -18.56 36.80
CA VAL A 106 5.27 -19.38 35.57
C VAL A 106 3.94 -20.10 35.37
N LYS A 107 3.33 -20.64 36.44
CA LYS A 107 2.00 -21.25 36.40
C LYS A 107 0.92 -20.25 35.96
N ALA A 108 0.90 -19.06 36.53
CA ALA A 108 -0.05 -18.02 36.16
C ALA A 108 0.09 -17.60 34.69
N MET A 109 1.32 -17.42 34.21
CA MET A 109 1.58 -17.09 32.80
C MET A 109 1.12 -18.19 31.85
N ARG A 110 1.34 -19.46 32.20
CA ARG A 110 0.84 -20.61 31.44
C ARG A 110 -0.69 -20.63 31.37
N GLN A 111 -1.35 -20.37 32.48
CA GLN A 111 -2.81 -20.30 32.55
C GLN A 111 -3.36 -19.17 31.67
N GLN A 112 -2.72 -18.00 31.66
CA GLN A 112 -3.08 -16.88 30.78
C GLN A 112 -2.95 -17.27 29.30
N ILE A 113 -1.86 -17.94 28.91
CA ILE A 113 -1.66 -18.43 27.54
C ILE A 113 -2.77 -19.41 27.16
N ALA A 114 -3.05 -20.42 28.00
CA ALA A 114 -4.12 -21.39 27.74
C ALA A 114 -5.49 -20.73 27.57
N THR A 115 -5.85 -19.81 28.48
CA THR A 115 -7.12 -19.08 28.44
C THR A 115 -7.25 -18.23 27.17
N ALA A 116 -6.19 -17.51 26.78
CA ALA A 116 -6.19 -16.70 25.57
C ALA A 116 -6.36 -17.56 24.30
N LYS A 117 -5.76 -18.76 24.29
CA LYS A 117 -5.85 -19.69 23.17
C LYS A 117 -7.23 -20.34 23.09
N GLU A 118 -7.80 -20.77 24.20
CA GLU A 118 -9.18 -21.25 24.24
C GLU A 118 -10.17 -20.18 23.79
N ALA A 119 -9.99 -18.93 24.22
CA ALA A 119 -10.81 -17.82 23.76
C ALA A 119 -10.68 -17.60 22.24
N LEU A 120 -9.48 -17.72 21.68
CA LEU A 120 -9.24 -17.65 20.24
C LEU A 120 -9.91 -18.81 19.48
N LEU A 121 -9.80 -20.05 19.96
CA LEU A 121 -10.47 -21.21 19.37
C LEU A 121 -12.00 -21.06 19.41
N LYS A 122 -12.53 -20.53 20.52
CA LYS A 122 -13.96 -20.24 20.67
C LYS A 122 -14.41 -19.14 19.71
N ALA A 123 -13.62 -18.09 19.53
CA ALA A 123 -13.91 -17.00 18.60
C ALA A 123 -13.83 -17.44 17.13
N SER A 124 -12.99 -18.43 16.79
CA SER A 124 -12.88 -18.98 15.45
C SER A 124 -13.94 -20.03 15.09
N GLY A 125 -14.91 -20.29 15.98
CA GLY A 125 -16.03 -21.20 15.73
C GLY A 125 -15.74 -22.68 16.00
N GLY A 126 -14.63 -23.00 16.67
CA GLY A 126 -14.30 -24.36 17.12
C GLY A 126 -14.98 -24.69 18.46
N GLY A 127 -16.26 -25.04 18.42
CA GLY A 127 -16.98 -25.50 19.60
C GLY A 127 -16.70 -26.96 19.92
N SER A 128 -16.11 -27.25 21.08
CA SER A 128 -16.35 -28.50 21.80
C SER A 128 -16.74 -28.17 23.23
N THR A 129 -17.96 -28.55 23.58
CA THR A 129 -18.58 -28.44 24.89
C THR A 129 -18.06 -29.53 25.83
N SER A 130 -17.47 -29.14 26.96
CA SER A 130 -17.62 -29.92 28.18
C SER A 130 -17.77 -28.97 29.38
N GLU A 131 -18.98 -28.99 29.93
CA GLU A 131 -19.32 -28.45 31.24
C GLU A 131 -18.60 -29.23 32.35
N GLN A 132 -18.45 -28.53 33.48
CA GLN A 132 -18.41 -29.05 34.85
C GLN A 132 -17.03 -29.37 35.46
N GLY A 133 -16.59 -28.49 36.37
CA GLY A 133 -15.47 -28.79 37.27
C GLY A 133 -14.91 -27.56 37.97
N SER A 134 -15.53 -27.14 39.07
CA SER A 134 -14.97 -26.20 40.04
C SER A 134 -13.67 -26.79 40.64
N GLY A 135 -12.53 -26.52 40.02
CA GLY A 135 -11.19 -26.94 40.49
C GLY A 135 -10.07 -26.93 39.43
N GLY A 136 -10.24 -26.20 38.31
CA GLY A 136 -9.59 -26.53 37.03
C GLY A 136 -8.29 -25.81 36.63
N ASP A 137 -7.53 -25.22 37.55
CA ASP A 137 -6.29 -24.51 37.20
C ASP A 137 -5.23 -25.46 36.59
N GLU A 138 -5.03 -26.64 37.19
CA GLU A 138 -4.10 -27.65 36.62
C GLU A 138 -4.69 -28.42 35.43
N THR A 139 -6.02 -28.55 35.33
CA THR A 139 -6.66 -29.37 34.29
C THR A 139 -6.70 -28.67 32.94
N ILE A 140 -6.88 -27.34 32.91
CA ILE A 140 -6.89 -26.54 31.68
C ILE A 140 -5.48 -26.51 31.07
N PHE A 141 -4.46 -26.25 31.90
CA PHE A 141 -3.07 -26.31 31.45
C PHE A 141 -2.67 -27.70 30.97
N SER A 142 -3.04 -28.76 31.70
CA SER A 142 -2.72 -30.15 31.34
C SER A 142 -3.42 -30.57 30.04
N SER A 143 -4.69 -30.21 29.85
CA SER A 143 -5.45 -30.47 28.62
C SER A 143 -4.84 -29.73 27.42
N TYR A 144 -4.49 -28.45 27.58
CA TYR A 144 -3.86 -27.67 26.52
C TYR A 144 -2.46 -28.21 26.16
N CYS A 145 -1.66 -28.60 27.16
CA CYS A 145 -0.36 -29.23 26.93
C CYS A 145 -0.46 -30.60 26.27
N HIS A 146 -1.40 -31.47 26.69
CA HIS A 146 -1.59 -32.80 26.08
C HIS A 146 -2.01 -32.69 24.61
N ASN A 147 -2.94 -31.78 24.28
CA ASN A 147 -3.35 -31.55 22.89
C ASN A 147 -2.26 -30.89 22.02
N TYR A 148 -1.18 -30.38 22.61
CA TYR A 148 -0.07 -29.73 21.90
C TYR A 148 1.10 -30.66 21.56
N VAL A 149 1.15 -31.87 22.13
CA VAL A 149 2.21 -32.87 21.86
C VAL A 149 1.84 -33.77 20.66
N ASP A 150 0.57 -33.84 20.27
CA ASP A 150 0.04 -34.71 19.22
C ASP A 150 -0.21 -34.00 17.85
N LEU A 151 0.47 -32.87 17.59
CA LEU A 151 0.51 -32.16 16.30
C LEU A 151 1.96 -32.06 15.78
#